data_AF-A0A6S7JSM5-F1
#
_entry.id   AF-A0A6S7JSM5-F1
#
_cell.length_a   1.000
_cell.length_b   1.000
_cell.length_c   1.000
_cell.angle_alpha   90.00
_cell.angle_beta   90.00
_cell.angle_gamma   90.00
#
_symmetry.space_group_name_H-M   'P 1'
#
loop_
_entity.id
_entity.type
_entity.pdbx_description
1 polymer ?
#
loop_
_entity_poly.entity_id
_entity_poly.type
_entity_poly.pdbx_seq_one_letter_code
_entity_poly.pdbx_strand_id
1 'polypeptide(L)'
;LKTVIGELPPASSSLAANIAKRITGRLTAAVLKSADVSVQLEALDILGDLLSKYGGLLVSYHQSIEQSLFAQLKSPRLAVRKRAIIALGYLVTSANSSLFIELIDSLVTELTKNESHSTTRTFIQCLGSLCRQAGHRFGEHLERVIPLIVKYAKIDGDDELREYCIQAFESFVIRCPKEVTAHVSKITELCLEFICFDPNYNYGSDEEDDDSMDTDDQDDDEGSDDEEYSDDDDMSWKVRRASAKCLGAVLGSRPDLLTEFYKTVSPALIGRFKEREDSVKCDIFNAYRALLRQTRPITSASFDPDAMDEEN
;
A
#
# COMPACT_ATOMS: atom_id res chain seq x y z
N LEU A 1 -15.25 26.70 0.79
CA LEU A 1 -14.28 26.58 1.92
C LEU A 1 -12.96 25.98 1.47
N LYS A 2 -12.99 24.84 0.75
CA LYS A 2 -11.81 24.21 0.15
C LYS A 2 -10.95 25.18 -0.67
N THR A 3 -11.55 25.94 -1.59
CA THR A 3 -10.87 26.99 -2.35
C THR A 3 -10.24 28.07 -1.46
N VAL A 4 -10.92 28.48 -0.39
CA VAL A 4 -10.42 29.51 0.53
C VAL A 4 -9.18 28.99 1.28
N ILE A 5 -9.17 27.73 1.71
CA ILE A 5 -8.00 27.09 2.34
C ILE A 5 -6.90 26.80 1.30
N GLY A 6 -7.29 26.60 0.04
CA GLY A 6 -6.41 26.57 -1.13
C GLY A 6 -5.56 27.84 -1.24
N GLU A 7 -6.22 28.99 -1.19
CA GLU A 7 -5.66 30.33 -1.42
C GLU A 7 -5.08 31.02 -0.17
N LEU A 8 -5.12 30.38 1.00
CA LEU A 8 -4.58 30.98 2.22
C LEU A 8 -3.04 31.11 2.15
N PRO A 9 -2.46 32.20 2.69
CA PRO A 9 -1.01 32.39 2.74
C PRO A 9 -0.30 31.25 3.49
N PRO A 10 1.03 31.11 3.33
CA PRO A 10 1.84 30.16 4.09
C PRO A 10 1.62 30.31 5.61
N ALA A 11 1.88 29.23 6.35
CA ALA A 11 1.66 29.10 7.80
C ALA A 11 2.28 30.20 8.68
N SER A 12 3.16 31.05 8.12
CA SER A 12 3.75 32.22 8.78
C SER A 12 2.78 33.39 8.99
N SER A 13 1.62 33.39 8.32
CA SER A 13 0.60 34.44 8.52
C SER A 13 -0.25 34.16 9.75
N SER A 14 -0.24 35.09 10.71
CA SER A 14 -1.10 35.05 11.92
C SER A 14 -2.59 34.93 11.58
N LEU A 15 -3.01 35.48 10.43
CA LEU A 15 -4.38 35.37 9.92
C LEU A 15 -4.72 33.92 9.54
N ALA A 16 -3.85 33.25 8.78
CA ALA A 16 -4.03 31.86 8.37
C ALA A 16 -4.10 30.92 9.58
N ALA A 17 -3.22 31.15 10.57
CA ALA A 17 -3.22 30.40 11.83
C ALA A 17 -4.54 30.55 12.62
N ASN A 18 -5.06 31.78 12.73
CA ASN A 18 -6.30 32.05 13.45
C ASN A 18 -7.53 31.46 12.73
N ILE A 19 -7.56 31.53 11.40
CA ILE A 19 -8.61 30.93 10.59
C ILE A 19 -8.58 29.41 10.73
N ALA A 20 -7.40 28.79 10.61
CA ALA A 20 -7.24 27.34 10.73
C ALA A 20 -7.75 26.83 12.08
N LYS A 21 -7.35 27.47 13.19
CA LYS A 21 -7.80 27.11 14.55
C LYS A 21 -9.32 27.24 14.72
N ARG A 22 -9.93 28.32 14.20
CA ARG A 22 -11.40 28.52 14.29
C ARG A 22 -12.19 27.49 13.49
N ILE A 23 -11.70 27.10 12.33
CA ILE A 23 -12.39 26.15 11.44
C ILE A 23 -12.23 24.72 11.98
N THR A 24 -11.05 24.37 12.52
CA THR A 24 -10.72 23.02 13.01
C THR A 24 -11.79 22.45 13.93
N GLY A 25 -12.18 23.18 14.99
CA GLY A 25 -13.17 22.67 15.94
C GLY A 25 -14.54 22.38 15.32
N ARG A 26 -14.95 23.18 14.31
CA ARG A 26 -16.21 22.94 13.58
C ARG A 26 -16.10 21.74 12.65
N LEU A 27 -14.96 21.57 11.98
CA LEU A 27 -14.71 20.42 11.11
C LEU A 27 -14.66 19.13 11.92
N THR A 28 -13.91 19.09 13.02
CA THR A 28 -13.85 17.92 13.92
C THR A 28 -15.24 17.54 14.43
N ALA A 29 -16.07 18.52 14.80
CA ALA A 29 -17.45 18.26 15.20
C ALA A 29 -18.31 17.73 14.04
N ALA A 30 -18.15 18.29 12.83
CA ALA A 30 -18.89 17.85 11.63
C ALA A 30 -18.51 16.42 11.22
N VAL A 31 -17.24 16.05 11.33
CA VAL A 31 -16.76 14.69 11.05
C VAL A 31 -17.40 13.67 11.98
N LEU A 32 -17.56 13.98 13.27
CA LEU A 32 -18.17 13.06 14.25
C LEU A 32 -19.70 13.03 14.22
N LYS A 33 -20.35 14.18 14.05
CA LYS A 33 -21.78 14.36 14.37
C LYS A 33 -22.68 14.56 13.14
N SER A 34 -22.13 14.73 11.95
CA SER A 34 -22.96 14.96 10.76
C SER A 34 -23.74 13.70 10.39
N ALA A 35 -25.06 13.81 10.33
CA ALA A 35 -25.94 12.76 9.80
C ALA A 35 -25.87 12.69 8.26
N ASP A 36 -25.50 13.79 7.61
CA ASP A 36 -25.31 13.85 6.17
C ASP A 36 -23.87 13.41 5.81
N VAL A 37 -23.80 12.31 5.05
CA VAL A 37 -22.55 11.73 4.55
C VAL A 37 -21.83 12.69 3.60
N SER A 38 -22.54 13.46 2.77
CA SER A 38 -21.94 14.42 1.85
C SER A 38 -21.15 15.50 2.61
N VAL A 39 -21.79 16.06 3.64
CA VAL A 39 -21.16 17.04 4.54
C VAL A 39 -19.98 16.42 5.30
N GLN A 40 -20.11 15.18 5.75
CA GLN A 40 -19.05 14.47 6.45
C GLN A 40 -17.81 14.26 5.56
N LEU A 41 -18.03 13.85 4.31
CA LEU A 41 -16.96 13.63 3.33
C LEU A 41 -16.23 14.93 2.98
N GLU A 42 -16.98 16.02 2.76
CA GLU A 42 -16.38 17.34 2.50
C GLU A 42 -15.63 17.86 3.74
N ALA A 43 -16.16 17.64 4.95
CA ALA A 43 -15.47 18.00 6.18
C ALA A 43 -14.16 17.23 6.38
N LEU A 44 -14.14 15.94 6.04
CA LEU A 44 -12.91 15.12 6.06
C LEU A 44 -11.87 15.62 5.05
N ASP A 45 -12.29 15.93 3.82
CA ASP A 45 -11.39 16.46 2.79
C ASP A 45 -10.78 17.79 3.22
N ILE A 46 -11.62 18.72 3.70
CA ILE A 46 -11.17 20.03 4.17
C ILE A 46 -10.23 19.88 5.37
N LEU A 47 -10.52 18.96 6.30
CA LEU A 47 -9.67 18.70 7.46
C LEU A 47 -8.31 18.11 7.03
N GLY A 48 -8.29 17.21 6.04
CA GLY A 48 -7.06 16.69 5.45
C GLY A 48 -6.20 17.78 4.80
N ASP A 49 -6.80 18.66 4.00
CA ASP A 49 -6.12 19.80 3.37
C ASP A 49 -5.55 20.77 4.41
N LEU A 50 -6.28 20.97 5.52
CA LEU A 50 -5.86 21.83 6.62
C LEU A 50 -4.68 21.21 7.40
N LEU A 51 -4.71 19.90 7.63
CA LEU A 51 -3.61 19.17 8.29
C LEU A 51 -2.34 19.15 7.43
N SER A 52 -2.47 18.94 6.12
CA SER A 52 -1.31 18.89 5.22
C SER A 52 -0.57 20.23 5.14
N LYS A 53 -1.29 21.36 5.17
CA LYS A 53 -0.71 22.71 5.08
C LYS A 53 -0.35 23.34 6.43
N TYR A 54 -1.18 23.11 7.46
CA TYR A 54 -1.11 23.84 8.73
C TYR A 54 -0.97 22.91 9.94
N GLY A 55 -0.65 21.63 9.75
CA GLY A 55 -0.58 20.62 10.82
C GLY A 55 0.22 21.08 12.05
N GLY A 56 1.39 21.70 11.85
CA GLY A 56 2.23 22.22 12.93
C GLY A 56 1.60 23.35 13.77
N LEU A 57 0.58 24.04 13.28
CA LEU A 57 -0.15 25.09 14.02
C LEU A 57 -1.32 24.54 14.84
N LEU A 58 -1.67 23.27 14.62
CA LEU A 58 -2.87 22.63 15.14
C LEU A 58 -2.56 21.64 16.27
N VAL A 59 -1.36 21.67 16.83
CA VAL A 59 -0.89 20.73 17.86
C VAL A 59 -1.87 20.60 19.03
N SER A 60 -2.48 21.70 19.47
CA SER A 60 -3.48 21.70 20.55
C SER A 60 -4.79 20.96 20.20
N TYR A 61 -5.06 20.75 18.92
CA TYR A 61 -6.25 20.05 18.41
C TYR A 61 -5.94 18.62 17.97
N HIS A 62 -4.67 18.21 17.86
CA HIS A 62 -4.29 16.92 17.30
C HIS A 62 -4.97 15.74 18.00
N GLN A 63 -5.06 15.71 19.34
CA GLN A 63 -5.76 14.65 20.05
C GLN A 63 -7.24 14.56 19.67
N SER A 64 -7.93 15.72 19.62
CA SER A 64 -9.36 15.75 19.28
C SER A 64 -9.61 15.37 17.81
N ILE A 65 -8.71 15.76 16.92
CA ILE A 65 -8.73 15.38 15.51
C ILE A 65 -8.50 13.88 15.37
N GLU A 66 -7.48 13.34 16.04
CA GLU A 66 -7.15 11.91 16.03
C GLU A 66 -8.36 11.08 16.45
N GLN A 67 -8.94 11.35 17.62
CA GLN A 67 -10.11 10.62 18.13
C GLN A 67 -11.29 10.68 17.17
N SER A 68 -11.52 11.87 16.57
CA SER A 68 -12.57 12.07 15.58
C SER A 68 -12.35 11.24 14.31
N LEU A 69 -11.12 11.20 13.80
CA LEU A 69 -10.76 10.47 12.59
C LEU A 69 -10.71 8.96 12.82
N PHE A 70 -10.18 8.53 13.97
CA PHE A 70 -10.11 7.12 14.35
C PHE A 70 -11.50 6.49 14.42
N ALA A 71 -12.47 7.19 15.00
CA ALA A 71 -13.87 6.75 15.02
C ALA A 71 -14.44 6.51 13.61
N GLN A 72 -13.99 7.28 12.60
CA GLN A 72 -14.45 7.14 11.23
C GLN A 72 -13.88 5.92 10.50
N LEU A 73 -12.82 5.28 11.01
CA LEU A 73 -12.29 4.04 10.45
C LEU A 73 -13.29 2.88 10.56
N LYS A 74 -14.25 2.96 11.50
CA LYS A 74 -15.35 1.99 11.65
C LYS A 74 -16.65 2.41 10.95
N SER A 75 -16.65 3.51 10.17
CA SER A 75 -17.86 4.01 9.50
C SER A 75 -18.45 2.98 8.52
N PRO A 76 -19.77 2.80 8.41
CA PRO A 76 -20.34 1.85 7.43
C PRO A 76 -20.02 2.21 5.96
N ARG A 77 -19.58 3.44 5.68
CA ARG A 77 -19.28 3.91 4.32
C ARG A 77 -17.78 3.84 4.03
N LEU A 78 -17.37 3.05 3.03
CA LEU A 78 -15.95 2.93 2.62
C LEU A 78 -15.33 4.27 2.21
N ALA A 79 -16.10 5.15 1.56
CA ALA A 79 -15.62 6.48 1.16
C ALA A 79 -15.22 7.35 2.38
N VAL A 80 -15.94 7.22 3.50
CA VAL A 80 -15.63 7.93 4.75
C VAL A 80 -14.33 7.37 5.34
N ARG A 81 -14.19 6.04 5.41
CA ARG A 81 -12.97 5.37 5.89
C ARG A 81 -11.74 5.79 5.10
N LYS A 82 -11.80 5.76 3.76
CA LYS A 82 -10.69 6.14 2.88
C LYS A 82 -10.22 7.58 3.12
N ARG A 83 -11.17 8.53 3.26
CA ARG A 83 -10.83 9.93 3.56
C ARG A 83 -10.28 10.13 4.97
N ALA A 84 -10.79 9.38 5.95
CA ALA A 84 -10.25 9.39 7.31
C ALA A 84 -8.80 8.88 7.35
N ILE A 85 -8.48 7.80 6.62
CA ILE A 85 -7.10 7.29 6.47
C ILE A 85 -6.18 8.37 5.91
N ILE A 86 -6.60 9.05 4.83
CA ILE A 86 -5.80 10.13 4.21
C ILE A 86 -5.55 11.26 5.22
N ALA A 87 -6.59 11.70 5.94
CA ALA A 87 -6.47 12.75 6.95
C ALA A 87 -5.55 12.34 8.13
N LEU A 88 -5.64 11.09 8.61
CA LEU A 88 -4.72 10.55 9.63
C LEU A 88 -3.28 10.52 9.11
N GLY A 89 -3.09 10.13 7.85
CA GLY A 89 -1.80 10.21 7.17
C GLY A 89 -1.21 11.62 7.20
N TYR A 90 -2.00 12.66 6.93
CA TYR A 90 -1.52 14.04 7.06
C TYR A 90 -1.29 14.46 8.52
N LEU A 91 -2.13 14.01 9.46
CA LEU A 91 -1.96 14.31 10.88
C LEU A 91 -0.59 13.84 11.39
N VAL A 92 -0.20 12.60 11.08
CA VAL A 92 1.05 12.02 11.62
C VAL A 92 2.32 12.73 11.16
N THR A 93 2.26 13.50 10.07
CA THR A 93 3.41 14.31 9.61
C THR A 93 3.80 15.42 10.60
N SER A 94 2.85 15.87 11.42
CA SER A 94 3.04 16.94 12.41
C SER A 94 2.72 16.52 13.85
N ALA A 95 2.23 15.29 14.05
CA ALA A 95 1.91 14.75 15.36
C ALA A 95 3.17 14.52 16.20
N ASN A 96 3.06 14.79 17.51
CA ASN A 96 4.10 14.45 18.48
C ASN A 96 4.26 12.92 18.62
N SER A 97 5.35 12.48 19.26
CA SER A 97 5.65 11.05 19.40
C SER A 97 4.61 10.29 20.23
N SER A 98 4.09 10.90 21.31
CA SER A 98 3.10 10.27 22.19
C SER A 98 1.81 9.93 21.44
N LEU A 99 1.26 10.89 20.70
CA LEU A 99 0.03 10.70 19.94
C LEU A 99 0.22 9.69 18.81
N PHE A 100 1.40 9.71 18.17
CA PHE A 100 1.71 8.74 17.13
C PHE A 100 1.76 7.31 17.68
N ILE A 101 2.44 7.09 18.80
CA ILE A 101 2.52 5.77 19.46
C ILE A 101 1.11 5.31 19.88
N GLU A 102 0.31 6.18 20.50
CA GLU A 102 -1.07 5.88 20.91
C GLU A 102 -1.96 5.46 19.72
N LEU A 103 -1.83 6.15 18.58
CA LEU A 103 -2.56 5.81 17.34
C LEU A 103 -2.15 4.43 16.81
N ILE A 104 -0.85 4.13 16.77
CA ILE A 104 -0.36 2.82 16.31
C ILE A 104 -0.80 1.71 17.27
N ASP A 105 -0.72 1.93 18.58
CA ASP A 105 -1.15 0.97 19.60
C ASP A 105 -2.66 0.69 19.49
N SER A 106 -3.46 1.72 19.23
CA SER A 106 -4.91 1.59 19.01
C SER A 106 -5.22 0.77 17.75
N LEU A 107 -4.52 1.03 16.63
CA LEU A 107 -4.68 0.24 15.40
C LEU A 107 -4.28 -1.22 15.58
N VAL A 108 -3.15 -1.48 16.25
CA VAL A 108 -2.67 -2.84 16.52
C VAL A 108 -3.63 -3.59 17.46
N THR A 109 -4.18 -2.90 18.45
CA THR A 109 -5.19 -3.47 19.37
C THR A 109 -6.45 -3.87 18.61
N GLU A 110 -6.97 -2.99 17.75
CA GLU A 110 -8.17 -3.26 16.95
C GLU A 110 -7.95 -4.38 15.93
N LEU A 111 -6.77 -4.46 15.30
CA LEU A 111 -6.40 -5.60 14.47
C LEU A 111 -6.40 -6.88 15.29
N THR A 112 -5.79 -6.90 16.47
CA THR A 112 -5.72 -8.10 17.31
C THR A 112 -7.10 -8.63 17.71
N LYS A 113 -8.11 -7.75 17.90
CA LYS A 113 -9.50 -8.15 18.17
C LYS A 113 -10.16 -8.84 16.98
N ASN A 114 -9.82 -8.44 15.75
CA ASN A 114 -10.33 -8.99 14.50
C ASN A 114 -11.87 -9.08 14.43
N GLU A 115 -12.57 -7.98 14.74
CA GLU A 115 -14.05 -7.96 14.82
C GLU A 115 -14.74 -8.20 13.46
N SER A 116 -14.16 -7.73 12.35
CA SER A 116 -14.75 -7.86 11.01
C SER A 116 -13.66 -7.76 9.93
N HIS A 117 -13.76 -8.58 8.88
CA HIS A 117 -12.86 -8.52 7.72
C HIS A 117 -12.82 -7.12 7.09
N SER A 118 -13.96 -6.43 6.99
CA SER A 118 -14.05 -5.09 6.41
C SER A 118 -13.29 -4.03 7.23
N THR A 119 -13.39 -4.07 8.56
CA THR A 119 -12.62 -3.17 9.43
C THR A 119 -11.14 -3.54 9.45
N THR A 120 -10.81 -4.83 9.46
CA THR A 120 -9.42 -5.32 9.35
C THR A 120 -8.75 -4.78 8.08
N ARG A 121 -9.39 -4.89 6.91
CA ARG A 121 -8.91 -4.28 5.64
C ARG A 121 -8.60 -2.79 5.81
N THR A 122 -9.53 -2.06 6.44
CA THR A 122 -9.38 -0.61 6.69
C THR A 122 -8.18 -0.30 7.58
N PHE A 123 -7.98 -1.05 8.67
CA PHE A 123 -6.86 -0.81 9.58
C PHE A 123 -5.51 -1.13 8.96
N ILE A 124 -5.41 -2.17 8.12
CA ILE A 124 -4.18 -2.48 7.37
C ILE A 124 -3.87 -1.36 6.36
N GLN A 125 -4.87 -0.88 5.62
CA GLN A 125 -4.70 0.28 4.74
C GLN A 125 -4.24 1.52 5.51
N CYS A 126 -4.78 1.73 6.71
CA CYS A 126 -4.37 2.82 7.58
C CYS A 126 -2.89 2.70 7.96
N LEU A 127 -2.43 1.54 8.46
CA LEU A 127 -1.02 1.31 8.78
C LEU A 127 -0.08 1.54 7.59
N GLY A 128 -0.45 1.03 6.40
CA GLY A 128 0.31 1.28 5.18
C GLY A 128 0.41 2.78 4.85
N SER A 129 -0.70 3.52 4.97
CA SER A 129 -0.74 4.97 4.75
C SER A 129 0.09 5.74 5.79
N LEU A 130 0.00 5.36 7.08
CA LEU A 130 0.79 5.98 8.14
C LEU A 130 2.29 5.77 7.91
N CYS A 131 2.73 4.57 7.48
CA CYS A 131 4.13 4.35 7.12
C CYS A 131 4.57 5.22 5.93
N ARG A 132 3.72 5.37 4.91
CA ARG A 132 3.99 6.26 3.76
C ARG A 132 4.17 7.73 4.18
N GLN A 133 3.53 8.17 5.25
CA GLN A 133 3.64 9.57 5.68
C GLN A 133 4.70 9.78 6.77
N ALA A 134 4.76 8.91 7.77
CA ALA A 134 5.68 9.02 8.91
C ALA A 134 7.12 8.60 8.57
N GLY A 135 7.33 7.76 7.55
CA GLY A 135 8.67 7.30 7.17
C GLY A 135 9.36 6.53 8.31
N HIS A 136 10.63 6.87 8.58
CA HIS A 136 11.47 6.23 9.60
C HIS A 136 10.82 6.13 10.99
N ARG A 137 9.97 7.09 11.37
CA ARG A 137 9.25 7.06 12.66
C ARG A 137 8.37 5.82 12.83
N PHE A 138 7.88 5.25 11.74
CA PHE A 138 7.08 4.03 11.76
C PHE A 138 7.95 2.77 11.99
N GLY A 139 9.26 2.86 11.71
CA GLY A 139 10.20 1.74 11.77
C GLY A 139 10.28 1.04 13.13
N GLU A 140 10.19 1.79 14.23
CA GLU A 140 10.19 1.27 15.61
C GLU A 140 8.99 0.35 15.92
N HIS A 141 7.94 0.41 15.10
CA HIS A 141 6.72 -0.38 15.28
C HIS A 141 6.66 -1.61 14.37
N LEU A 142 7.60 -1.78 13.43
CA LEU A 142 7.53 -2.82 12.42
C LEU A 142 7.63 -4.24 13.00
N GLU A 143 8.44 -4.43 14.05
CA GLU A 143 8.64 -5.73 14.68
C GLU A 143 7.33 -6.36 15.18
N ARG A 144 6.39 -5.53 15.65
CA ARG A 144 5.05 -5.97 16.09
C ARG A 144 4.00 -5.95 14.98
N VAL A 145 4.11 -5.04 14.02
CA VAL A 145 3.12 -4.85 12.95
C VAL A 145 3.25 -5.90 11.86
N ILE A 146 4.47 -6.23 11.43
CA ILE A 146 4.70 -7.15 10.31
C ILE A 146 4.14 -8.56 10.58
N PRO A 147 4.39 -9.20 11.75
CA PRO A 147 3.84 -10.53 12.02
C PRO A 147 2.31 -10.60 11.94
N LEU A 148 1.62 -9.54 12.38
CA LEU A 148 0.16 -9.44 12.28
C LEU A 148 -0.29 -9.37 10.82
N ILE A 149 0.35 -8.51 10.01
CA ILE A 149 -0.02 -8.38 8.59
C ILE A 149 0.32 -9.67 7.82
N VAL A 150 1.40 -10.37 8.15
CA VAL A 150 1.71 -11.69 7.58
C VAL A 150 0.61 -12.70 7.88
N LYS A 151 0.06 -12.71 9.10
CA LYS A 151 -1.08 -13.57 9.46
C LYS A 151 -2.30 -13.26 8.59
N TYR A 152 -2.61 -11.99 8.36
CA TYR A 152 -3.75 -11.58 7.54
C TYR A 152 -3.56 -11.87 6.04
N ALA A 153 -2.34 -11.72 5.52
CA ALA A 153 -2.03 -12.02 4.12
C ALA A 153 -2.28 -13.50 3.75
N LYS A 154 -2.14 -14.39 4.72
CA LYS A 154 -2.33 -15.84 4.59
C LYS A 154 -3.77 -16.32 4.85
N ILE A 155 -4.70 -15.43 5.12
CA ILE A 155 -6.11 -15.82 5.22
C ILE A 155 -6.62 -16.16 3.82
N ASP A 156 -7.22 -17.33 3.69
CA ASP A 156 -7.84 -17.79 2.45
C ASP A 156 -9.20 -17.13 2.22
N GLY A 157 -9.57 -16.94 0.95
CA GLY A 157 -10.88 -16.40 0.56
C GLY A 157 -11.05 -14.87 0.70
N ASP A 158 -9.97 -14.11 0.90
CA ASP A 158 -10.01 -12.65 0.96
C ASP A 158 -8.86 -11.99 0.19
N ASP A 159 -8.99 -11.96 -1.14
CA ASP A 159 -7.97 -11.41 -2.04
C ASP A 159 -7.79 -9.89 -1.86
N GLU A 160 -8.85 -9.16 -1.50
CA GLU A 160 -8.75 -7.72 -1.24
C GLU A 160 -7.93 -7.43 0.04
N LEU A 161 -8.14 -8.21 1.10
CA LEU A 161 -7.32 -8.12 2.31
C LEU A 161 -5.85 -8.45 2.01
N ARG A 162 -5.63 -9.50 1.21
CA ARG A 162 -4.29 -9.89 0.78
C ARG A 162 -3.61 -8.78 -0.02
N GLU A 163 -4.28 -8.17 -0.98
CA GLU A 163 -3.79 -7.01 -1.73
C GLU A 163 -3.34 -5.89 -0.77
N TYR A 164 -4.18 -5.52 0.21
CA TYR A 164 -3.84 -4.47 1.17
C TYR A 164 -2.66 -4.83 2.08
N CYS A 165 -2.51 -6.10 2.45
CA CYS A 165 -1.34 -6.57 3.18
C CYS A 165 -0.05 -6.37 2.36
N ILE A 166 -0.07 -6.76 1.08
CA ILE A 166 1.10 -6.62 0.20
C ILE A 166 1.43 -5.14 -0.07
N GLN A 167 0.42 -4.28 -0.28
CA GLN A 167 0.62 -2.83 -0.41
C GLN A 167 1.19 -2.20 0.88
N ALA A 168 0.84 -2.73 2.05
CA ALA A 168 1.45 -2.31 3.31
C ALA A 168 2.92 -2.73 3.38
N PHE A 169 3.26 -3.97 3.01
CA PHE A 169 4.65 -4.42 2.93
C PHE A 169 5.49 -3.58 1.96
N GLU A 170 4.98 -3.30 0.76
CA GLU A 170 5.63 -2.39 -0.20
C GLU A 170 5.95 -1.03 0.47
N SER A 171 5.00 -0.48 1.21
CA SER A 171 5.16 0.80 1.92
C SER A 171 6.25 0.72 2.99
N PHE A 172 6.32 -0.39 3.74
CA PHE A 172 7.35 -0.60 4.76
C PHE A 172 8.74 -0.71 4.15
N VAL A 173 8.86 -1.47 3.06
CA VAL A 173 10.13 -1.66 2.34
C VAL A 173 10.66 -0.35 1.78
N ILE A 174 9.81 0.48 1.18
CA ILE A 174 10.21 1.76 0.60
C ILE A 174 10.62 2.77 1.69
N ARG A 175 9.90 2.79 2.81
CA ARG A 175 10.00 3.89 3.79
C ARG A 175 10.86 3.58 5.01
N CYS A 176 11.06 2.30 5.32
CA CYS A 176 11.84 1.83 6.46
C CYS A 176 12.79 0.67 6.02
N PRO A 177 13.67 0.89 5.03
CA PRO A 177 14.47 -0.18 4.44
C PRO A 177 15.47 -0.82 5.42
N LYS A 178 15.88 -0.10 6.47
CA LYS A 178 16.81 -0.63 7.49
C LYS A 178 16.05 -1.49 8.50
N GLU A 179 14.94 -0.99 9.00
CA GLU A 179 14.16 -1.59 10.08
C GLU A 179 13.43 -2.84 9.61
N VAL A 180 13.02 -2.89 8.32
CA VAL A 180 12.37 -4.07 7.73
C VAL A 180 13.34 -5.23 7.45
N THR A 181 14.65 -5.06 7.66
CA THR A 181 15.71 -5.99 7.20
C THR A 181 15.46 -7.44 7.60
N ALA A 182 15.08 -7.69 8.86
CA ALA A 182 14.82 -9.03 9.38
C ALA A 182 13.61 -9.72 8.74
N HIS A 183 12.70 -8.94 8.14
CA HIS A 183 11.46 -9.42 7.55
C HIS A 183 11.49 -9.50 6.03
N VAL A 184 12.53 -8.95 5.36
CA VAL A 184 12.61 -8.92 3.89
C VAL A 184 12.49 -10.31 3.29
N SER A 185 13.22 -11.31 3.78
CA SER A 185 13.11 -12.69 3.29
C SER A 185 11.66 -13.18 3.30
N LYS A 186 10.94 -12.91 4.39
CA LYS A 186 9.57 -13.38 4.53
C LYS A 186 8.58 -12.65 3.62
N ILE A 187 8.78 -11.34 3.44
CA ILE A 187 7.98 -10.54 2.49
C ILE A 187 8.24 -11.02 1.06
N THR A 188 9.50 -11.29 0.70
CA THR A 188 9.88 -11.80 -0.62
C THR A 188 9.25 -13.16 -0.88
N GLU A 189 9.33 -14.11 0.06
CA GLU A 189 8.66 -15.41 -0.05
C GLU A 189 7.16 -15.28 -0.33
N LEU A 190 6.46 -14.45 0.44
CA LEU A 190 5.02 -14.22 0.24
C LEU A 190 4.72 -13.60 -1.13
N CYS A 191 5.52 -12.63 -1.58
CA CYS A 191 5.30 -12.01 -2.89
C CYS A 191 5.61 -12.98 -4.03
N LEU A 192 6.58 -13.89 -3.87
CA LEU A 192 6.88 -14.94 -4.85
C LEU A 192 5.78 -16.02 -4.90
N GLU A 193 5.14 -16.31 -3.77
CA GLU A 193 3.95 -17.18 -3.73
C GLU A 193 2.79 -16.52 -4.48
N PHE A 194 2.49 -15.27 -4.15
CA PHE A 194 1.31 -14.57 -4.67
C PHE A 194 1.45 -14.03 -6.09
N ILE A 195 2.66 -13.82 -6.62
CA ILE A 195 2.84 -13.47 -8.04
C ILE A 195 2.51 -14.64 -8.98
N CYS A 196 2.61 -15.88 -8.48
CA CYS A 196 2.27 -17.10 -9.20
C CYS A 196 0.83 -17.56 -8.96
N PHE A 197 0.10 -16.92 -8.03
CA PHE A 197 -1.27 -17.27 -7.67
C PHE A 197 -2.23 -16.80 -8.77
N ASP A 198 -2.70 -17.74 -9.59
CA ASP A 198 -3.70 -17.52 -10.64
C ASP A 198 -4.73 -18.67 -10.63
N PRO A 199 -5.67 -18.70 -9.66
CA PRO A 199 -6.67 -19.77 -9.54
C PRO A 199 -7.54 -19.92 -10.79
N ASN A 200 -7.69 -18.84 -11.55
CA ASN A 200 -8.57 -18.75 -12.71
C ASN A 200 -7.82 -19.01 -14.03
N TYR A 201 -6.54 -19.37 -13.98
CA TYR A 201 -5.78 -19.67 -15.18
C TYR A 201 -4.80 -20.80 -14.94
N ASN A 202 -5.06 -21.93 -15.59
CA ASN A 202 -4.07 -22.99 -15.67
C ASN A 202 -3.04 -22.59 -16.74
N TYR A 203 -1.84 -22.21 -16.30
CA TYR A 203 -0.67 -22.19 -17.19
C TYR A 203 -0.35 -23.64 -17.51
N GLY A 204 -1.10 -24.24 -18.45
CA GLY A 204 -0.90 -25.62 -18.90
C GLY A 204 0.59 -25.90 -18.97
N SER A 205 1.01 -27.00 -18.34
CA SER A 205 2.39 -27.47 -18.43
C SER A 205 2.72 -27.58 -19.92
N ASP A 206 3.54 -26.67 -20.42
CA ASP A 206 4.11 -26.67 -21.78
C ASP A 206 5.10 -27.85 -21.95
N GLU A 207 4.75 -29.02 -21.42
CA GLU A 207 5.42 -30.31 -21.53
C GLU A 207 4.33 -31.39 -21.55
N GLU A 208 3.52 -31.41 -22.60
CA GLU A 208 3.02 -32.64 -23.25
C GLU A 208 2.20 -32.24 -24.48
N ASP A 209 2.88 -32.33 -25.62
CA ASP A 209 2.32 -32.57 -26.94
C ASP A 209 1.37 -33.79 -26.83
N ASP A 210 0.06 -33.59 -26.99
CA ASP A 210 -0.78 -34.64 -27.56
C ASP A 210 -1.94 -34.00 -28.35
N ASP A 211 -1.69 -33.91 -29.66
CA ASP A 211 -2.72 -33.81 -30.68
C ASP A 211 -3.71 -34.99 -30.52
N SER A 212 -4.88 -34.73 -29.95
CA SER A 212 -6.05 -35.56 -30.24
C SER A 212 -7.32 -34.70 -30.26
N MET A 213 -7.49 -33.97 -31.36
CA MET A 213 -8.84 -33.67 -31.85
C MET A 213 -9.46 -34.98 -32.35
N ASP A 214 -10.24 -35.64 -31.50
CA ASP A 214 -11.20 -36.64 -31.96
C ASP A 214 -12.61 -36.11 -31.69
N THR A 215 -13.22 -35.64 -32.76
CA THR A 215 -14.65 -35.31 -32.83
C THR A 215 -15.42 -36.61 -33.02
N ASP A 216 -16.19 -37.04 -32.01
CA ASP A 216 -17.28 -37.97 -32.24
C ASP A 216 -18.51 -37.57 -31.41
N ASP A 217 -19.55 -37.20 -32.14
CA ASP A 217 -20.90 -36.86 -31.68
C ASP A 217 -21.57 -38.04 -30.95
N GLN A 218 -22.11 -37.77 -29.76
CA GLN A 218 -23.35 -38.41 -29.31
C GLN A 218 -24.06 -37.54 -28.27
N ASP A 219 -25.20 -36.98 -28.71
CA ASP A 219 -26.26 -36.41 -27.89
C ASP A 219 -26.63 -37.34 -26.72
N ASP A 220 -26.65 -36.80 -25.49
CA ASP A 220 -27.67 -37.11 -24.49
C ASP A 220 -27.60 -36.14 -23.29
N ASP A 221 -28.69 -35.38 -23.16
CA ASP A 221 -29.44 -35.06 -21.94
C ASP A 221 -28.91 -34.09 -20.86
N GLU A 222 -29.70 -33.02 -20.72
CA GLU A 222 -30.09 -32.25 -19.54
C GLU A 222 -29.07 -31.91 -18.42
N GLY A 223 -28.83 -30.59 -18.30
CA GLY A 223 -28.60 -29.93 -17.01
C GLY A 223 -27.15 -29.56 -16.75
N SER A 224 -26.68 -28.46 -17.35
CA SER A 224 -25.62 -27.67 -16.72
C SER A 224 -26.14 -26.27 -16.60
N ASP A 225 -26.37 -25.88 -15.35
CA ASP A 225 -26.72 -24.53 -14.94
C ASP A 225 -25.97 -23.50 -15.79
N ASP A 226 -26.74 -22.53 -16.28
CA ASP A 226 -26.27 -21.16 -16.45
C ASP A 226 -25.71 -20.67 -15.09
N GLU A 227 -24.58 -21.21 -14.63
CA GLU A 227 -23.69 -20.52 -13.71
C GLU A 227 -23.06 -19.39 -14.49
N GLU A 228 -23.88 -18.35 -14.65
CA GLU A 228 -23.52 -16.99 -15.02
C GLU A 228 -22.18 -16.66 -14.33
N TYR A 229 -21.08 -16.79 -15.08
CA TYR A 229 -19.74 -16.49 -14.61
C TYR A 229 -19.73 -15.05 -14.09
N SER A 230 -19.74 -14.92 -12.76
CA SER A 230 -19.62 -13.63 -12.08
C SER A 230 -18.19 -13.10 -12.27
N ASP A 231 -17.94 -12.45 -13.40
CA ASP A 231 -16.71 -11.72 -13.76
C ASP A 231 -16.37 -10.60 -12.75
N ASP A 232 -17.30 -10.27 -11.83
CA ASP A 232 -17.14 -9.20 -10.84
C ASP A 232 -16.22 -9.56 -9.64
N ASP A 233 -15.84 -10.84 -9.47
CA ASP A 233 -15.10 -11.29 -8.27
C ASP A 233 -13.63 -11.70 -8.50
N ASP A 234 -13.09 -11.72 -9.74
CA ASP A 234 -11.66 -12.02 -9.94
C ASP A 234 -10.77 -10.83 -9.56
N MET A 235 -10.34 -10.84 -8.29
CA MET A 235 -9.40 -9.89 -7.71
C MET A 235 -7.96 -10.43 -7.63
N SER A 236 -7.73 -11.65 -8.12
CA SER A 236 -6.43 -12.33 -8.03
C SER A 236 -5.32 -11.55 -8.75
N TRP A 237 -5.67 -10.89 -9.86
CA TRP A 237 -4.72 -10.06 -10.61
C TRP A 237 -4.22 -8.86 -9.81
N LYS A 238 -5.04 -8.27 -8.92
CA LYS A 238 -4.59 -7.15 -8.06
C LYS A 238 -3.59 -7.61 -7.03
N VAL A 239 -3.76 -8.83 -6.51
CA VAL A 239 -2.79 -9.48 -5.62
C VAL A 239 -1.47 -9.73 -6.36
N ARG A 240 -1.52 -10.29 -7.59
CA ARG A 240 -0.32 -10.48 -8.43
C ARG A 240 0.39 -9.15 -8.71
N ARG A 241 -0.37 -8.12 -9.07
CA ARG A 241 0.13 -6.77 -9.32
C ARG A 241 0.81 -6.16 -8.10
N ALA A 242 0.16 -6.21 -6.94
CA ALA A 242 0.72 -5.70 -5.69
C ALA A 242 2.01 -6.44 -5.32
N SER A 243 2.06 -7.76 -5.55
CA SER A 243 3.24 -8.60 -5.30
C SER A 243 4.41 -8.20 -6.20
N ALA A 244 4.16 -7.99 -7.49
CA ALA A 244 5.17 -7.50 -8.43
C ALA A 244 5.76 -6.14 -8.00
N LYS A 245 4.91 -5.20 -7.57
CA LYS A 245 5.36 -3.90 -7.05
C LYS A 245 6.19 -4.02 -5.78
N CYS A 246 5.74 -4.85 -4.83
CA CYS A 246 6.45 -5.10 -3.59
C CYS A 246 7.84 -5.74 -3.86
N LEU A 247 7.92 -6.71 -4.78
CA LEU A 247 9.19 -7.26 -5.24
C LEU A 247 10.08 -6.18 -5.86
N GLY A 248 9.53 -5.32 -6.72
CA GLY A 248 10.25 -4.17 -7.28
C GLY A 248 10.84 -3.24 -6.20
N ALA A 249 10.08 -2.98 -5.14
CA ALA A 249 10.55 -2.20 -3.99
C ALA A 249 11.67 -2.91 -3.21
N VAL A 250 11.56 -4.23 -3.00
CA VAL A 250 12.61 -5.03 -2.35
C VAL A 250 13.90 -5.02 -3.18
N LEU A 251 13.79 -5.29 -4.49
CA LEU A 251 14.90 -5.29 -5.43
C LEU A 251 15.63 -3.94 -5.47
N GLY A 252 14.88 -2.84 -5.43
CA GLY A 252 15.44 -1.49 -5.45
C GLY A 252 16.01 -0.99 -4.12
N SER A 253 15.67 -1.64 -2.99
CA SER A 253 16.08 -1.21 -1.65
C SER A 253 17.20 -2.05 -1.04
N ARG A 254 17.44 -3.27 -1.56
CA ARG A 254 18.37 -4.25 -0.98
C ARG A 254 19.45 -4.69 -1.98
N PRO A 255 20.41 -3.80 -2.30
CA PRO A 255 21.52 -4.12 -3.19
C PRO A 255 22.42 -5.24 -2.65
N ASP A 256 22.44 -5.43 -1.34
CA ASP A 256 23.20 -6.45 -0.62
C ASP A 256 22.73 -7.89 -0.92
N LEU A 257 21.47 -8.07 -1.31
CA LEU A 257 20.87 -9.38 -1.60
C LEU A 257 20.86 -9.71 -3.10
N LEU A 258 21.56 -8.93 -3.93
CA LEU A 258 21.50 -9.04 -5.40
C LEU A 258 21.77 -10.46 -5.92
N THR A 259 22.78 -11.14 -5.36
CA THR A 259 23.13 -12.51 -5.77
C THR A 259 22.02 -13.50 -5.47
N GLU A 260 21.32 -13.33 -4.35
CA GLU A 260 20.19 -14.16 -3.97
C GLU A 260 18.98 -13.88 -4.88
N PHE A 261 18.71 -12.61 -5.16
CA PHE A 261 17.64 -12.22 -6.07
C PHE A 261 17.80 -12.81 -7.47
N TYR A 262 19.03 -12.93 -7.98
CA TYR A 262 19.28 -13.61 -9.26
C TYR A 262 18.98 -15.11 -9.24
N LYS A 263 19.04 -15.76 -8.07
CA LYS A 263 18.73 -17.18 -7.91
C LYS A 263 17.25 -17.45 -7.67
N THR A 264 16.56 -16.57 -6.95
CA THR A 264 15.19 -16.80 -6.49
C THR A 264 14.16 -15.93 -7.21
N VAL A 265 14.35 -14.61 -7.21
CA VAL A 265 13.36 -13.64 -7.74
C VAL A 265 13.43 -13.52 -9.26
N SER A 266 14.64 -13.49 -9.83
CA SER A 266 14.86 -13.31 -11.27
C SER A 266 14.19 -14.42 -12.10
N PRO A 267 14.39 -15.72 -11.81
CA PRO A 267 13.75 -16.78 -12.59
C PRO A 267 12.22 -16.75 -12.46
N ALA A 268 11.70 -16.46 -11.27
CA ALA A 268 10.26 -16.33 -11.03
C ALA A 268 9.66 -15.20 -11.86
N LEU A 269 10.29 -14.02 -11.89
CA LEU A 269 9.81 -12.90 -12.71
C LEU A 269 9.85 -13.21 -14.21
N ILE A 270 10.93 -13.85 -14.70
CA ILE A 270 11.04 -14.24 -16.12
C ILE A 270 9.97 -15.26 -16.49
N GLY A 271 9.73 -16.27 -15.65
CA GLY A 271 8.67 -17.25 -15.86
C GLY A 271 7.28 -16.62 -15.93
N ARG A 272 7.11 -15.40 -15.39
CA ARG A 272 5.88 -14.61 -15.43
C ARG A 272 5.82 -13.57 -16.55
N PHE A 273 6.78 -13.52 -17.47
CA PHE A 273 6.67 -12.64 -18.65
C PHE A 273 5.51 -13.03 -19.58
N LYS A 274 4.97 -14.25 -19.42
CA LYS A 274 3.74 -14.73 -20.07
C LYS A 274 2.43 -14.27 -19.41
N GLU A 275 2.48 -13.34 -18.45
CA GLU A 275 1.29 -12.78 -17.79
C GLU A 275 0.25 -12.27 -18.81
N ARG A 276 -1.04 -12.56 -18.59
CA ARG A 276 -2.10 -12.10 -19.50
C ARG A 276 -2.53 -10.67 -19.20
N GLU A 277 -2.56 -10.31 -17.92
CA GLU A 277 -3.00 -9.00 -17.47
C GLU A 277 -1.93 -7.94 -17.73
N ASP A 278 -2.16 -7.05 -18.69
CA ASP A 278 -1.16 -6.06 -19.10
C ASP A 278 -0.73 -5.15 -17.94
N SER A 279 -1.65 -4.83 -17.02
CA SER A 279 -1.33 -4.05 -15.83
C SER A 279 -0.35 -4.75 -14.89
N VAL A 280 -0.50 -6.08 -14.72
CA VAL A 280 0.40 -6.94 -13.91
C VAL A 280 1.73 -7.10 -14.65
N LYS A 281 1.68 -7.40 -15.95
CA LYS A 281 2.86 -7.54 -16.83
C LYS A 281 3.76 -6.29 -16.80
N CYS A 282 3.16 -5.10 -16.87
CA CYS A 282 3.90 -3.85 -16.73
C CYS A 282 4.67 -3.74 -15.41
N ASP A 283 4.03 -4.10 -14.29
CA ASP A 283 4.65 -4.05 -12.97
C ASP A 283 5.73 -5.15 -12.80
N ILE A 284 5.56 -6.33 -13.42
CA ILE A 284 6.60 -7.37 -13.51
C ILE A 284 7.84 -6.86 -14.25
N PHE A 285 7.66 -6.23 -15.41
CA PHE A 285 8.79 -5.64 -16.16
C PHE A 285 9.46 -4.50 -15.39
N ASN A 286 8.69 -3.68 -14.67
CA ASN A 286 9.25 -2.64 -13.82
C ASN A 286 10.09 -3.21 -12.67
N ALA A 287 9.63 -4.30 -12.03
CA ALA A 287 10.38 -5.00 -11.00
C ALA A 287 11.69 -5.59 -11.57
N TYR A 288 11.62 -6.24 -12.73
CA TYR A 288 12.82 -6.78 -13.40
C TYR A 288 13.78 -5.67 -13.82
N ARG A 289 13.28 -4.52 -14.28
CA ARG A 289 14.10 -3.34 -14.57
C ARG A 289 14.79 -2.81 -13.31
N ALA A 290 14.14 -2.87 -12.14
CA ALA A 290 14.76 -2.48 -10.87
C ALA A 290 15.95 -3.40 -10.54
N LEU A 291 15.79 -4.72 -10.71
CA LEU A 291 16.90 -5.68 -10.57
C LEU A 291 18.06 -5.35 -11.52
N LEU A 292 17.79 -5.16 -12.82
CA LEU A 292 18.85 -4.85 -13.80
C LEU A 292 19.57 -3.53 -13.52
N ARG A 293 18.86 -2.52 -13.02
CA ARG A 293 19.46 -1.25 -12.60
C ARG A 293 20.45 -1.45 -11.45
N GLN A 294 20.16 -2.37 -10.55
CA GLN A 294 21.01 -2.68 -9.40
C GLN A 294 22.29 -3.43 -9.79
N THR A 295 22.26 -4.16 -10.91
CA THR A 295 23.39 -4.93 -11.45
C THR A 295 24.36 -4.09 -12.26
N ARG A 296 23.98 -2.86 -12.63
CA ARG A 296 24.91 -1.96 -13.31
C ARG A 296 26.18 -1.85 -12.47
N PRO A 297 27.37 -2.10 -13.06
CA PRO A 297 28.60 -1.86 -12.35
C PRO A 297 28.56 -0.42 -11.87
N ILE A 298 28.93 -0.19 -10.61
CA ILE A 298 29.48 1.11 -10.26
C ILE A 298 30.74 1.18 -11.11
N THR A 299 30.64 1.74 -12.32
CA THR A 299 31.80 2.33 -12.95
C THR A 299 32.23 3.37 -11.94
N SER A 300 33.20 2.98 -11.10
CA SER A 300 34.09 3.94 -10.49
C SER A 300 34.43 4.89 -11.61
N ALA A 301 33.95 6.12 -11.52
CA ALA A 301 34.59 7.21 -12.19
C ALA A 301 36.01 7.19 -11.61
N SER A 302 36.88 6.40 -12.23
CA SER A 302 38.30 6.68 -12.29
C SER A 302 38.35 8.05 -12.93
N PHE A 303 38.33 9.09 -12.09
CA PHE A 303 39.02 10.31 -12.41
C PHE A 303 40.42 9.85 -12.79
N ASP A 304 40.65 9.76 -14.09
CA ASP A 304 41.99 9.65 -14.63
C ASP A 304 42.69 10.96 -14.27
N PRO A 305 43.67 10.96 -13.35
CA PRO A 305 44.39 12.17 -12.99
C PRO A 305 45.31 12.64 -14.14
N ASP A 306 45.47 11.82 -15.18
CA ASP A 306 46.35 12.05 -16.33
C ASP A 306 45.58 12.42 -17.62
N ALA A 307 44.31 12.82 -17.53
CA ALA A 307 43.66 13.54 -18.62
C ALA A 307 44.33 14.91 -18.77
N MET A 308 45.46 14.93 -19.48
CA MET A 308 46.15 16.16 -19.87
C MET A 308 45.20 17.02 -20.69
N ASP A 309 44.90 18.22 -20.18
CA ASP A 309 44.39 19.32 -20.97
C ASP A 309 45.43 19.64 -22.05
N GLU A 310 45.22 19.13 -23.27
CA GLU A 310 45.94 19.62 -24.44
C GLU A 310 45.31 20.97 -24.86
N GLU A 311 45.86 22.05 -24.31
CA GLU A 311 45.76 23.39 -24.90
C GLU A 311 46.52 23.42 -26.24
N ASN A 312 45.79 23.65 -27.33
CA ASN A 312 46.11 24.64 -28.38
C ASN A 312 44.93 24.82 -29.34
#